data_AF-A0A514CDF8-F1
#
_entry.id   AF-A0A514CDF8-F1
#
_cell.length_a   1.000
_cell.length_b   1.000
_cell.length_c   1.000
_cell.angle_alpha   90.00
_cell.angle_beta   90.00
_cell.angle_gamma   90.00
#
_symmetry.space_group_name_H-M   'P 1'
#
loop_
_entity.id
_entity.type
_entity.pdbx_description
1 polymer ?
#
loop_
_entity_poly.entity_id
_entity_poly.type
_entity_poly.pdbx_seq_one_letter_code
_entity_poly.pdbx_strand_id
1 'polypeptide(L)'
;MINIQKDELIIELIRQDLKHNQLIQGLDNLDLDAGHRHHLGIMDLVKRLMEVPEHFENDFLDTYMGYMDRCLDYPISSLGEELWYLAEECYEGLRPLDVV
;
A
#
# COMPACT_ATOMS: atom_id res chain seq x y z
N MET A 1 11.88 -5.46 22.13
CA MET A 1 10.65 -5.46 21.32
C MET A 1 10.40 -4.04 20.88
N ILE A 2 10.26 -3.80 19.58
CA ILE A 2 9.80 -2.50 19.09
C ILE A 2 8.29 -2.45 19.39
N ASN A 3 7.83 -1.38 20.04
CA ASN A 3 6.42 -1.16 20.34
C ASN A 3 5.88 -0.16 19.33
N ILE A 4 5.32 -0.66 18.23
CA ILE A 4 4.72 0.15 17.15
C ILE A 4 3.21 0.12 17.36
N GLN A 5 2.53 1.26 17.23
CA GLN A 5 1.06 1.30 17.26
C GLN A 5 0.47 0.61 16.02
N LYS A 6 -0.73 0.01 16.12
CA LYS A 6 -1.36 -0.72 15.01
C LYS A 6 -1.44 0.15 13.73
N ASP A 7 -1.91 1.38 13.89
CA ASP A 7 -2.05 2.37 12.82
C ASP A 7 -0.70 2.70 12.18
N GLU A 8 0.32 2.95 13.00
CA GLU A 8 1.70 3.22 12.55
C GLU A 8 2.28 2.02 11.77
N LEU A 9 1.99 0.80 12.20
CA LEU A 9 2.37 -0.42 11.48
C LEU A 9 1.65 -0.53 10.13
N ILE A 10 0.35 -0.25 10.09
CA ILE A 10 -0.43 -0.29 8.83
C ILE A 10 0.10 0.73 7.84
N ILE A 11 0.33 1.97 8.29
CA ILE A 11 0.87 3.05 7.47
C ILE A 11 2.26 2.66 6.93
N GLU A 12 3.15 2.12 7.75
CA GLU A 12 4.46 1.64 7.31
C GLU A 12 4.36 0.48 6.30
N LEU A 13 3.43 -0.46 6.50
CA LEU A 13 3.18 -1.55 5.55
C LEU A 13 2.72 -1.01 4.18
N ILE A 14 1.75 -0.10 4.17
CA ILE A 14 1.28 0.56 2.94
C ILE A 14 2.44 1.25 2.24
N ARG A 15 3.28 1.99 2.97
CA ARG A 15 4.44 2.68 2.37
C ARG A 15 5.43 1.70 1.73
N GLN A 16 5.71 0.57 2.37
CA GLN A 16 6.58 -0.45 1.80
C GLN A 16 5.98 -1.07 0.53
N ASP A 17 4.67 -1.30 0.50
CA ASP A 17 4.00 -1.83 -0.70
C ASP A 17 4.02 -0.81 -1.83
N LEU A 18 3.76 0.47 -1.56
CA LEU A 18 3.87 1.56 -2.54
C LEU A 18 5.28 1.67 -3.13
N LYS A 19 6.31 1.61 -2.29
CA LYS A 19 7.72 1.65 -2.73
C LYS A 19 8.05 0.44 -3.62
N HIS A 20 7.58 -0.73 -3.21
CA HIS A 20 7.75 -1.94 -4.01
C HIS A 20 7.00 -1.85 -5.35
N ASN A 21 5.82 -1.25 -5.35
CA ASN A 21 5.05 -0.98 -6.55
C ASN A 21 5.77 -0.04 -7.51
N GLN A 22 6.40 1.03 -7.01
CA GLN A 22 7.26 1.90 -7.83
C GLN A 22 8.39 1.12 -8.50
N LEU A 23 9.01 0.16 -7.79
CA LEU A 23 10.05 -0.68 -8.36
C LEU A 23 9.51 -1.57 -9.48
N ILE A 24 8.46 -2.34 -9.22
CA ILE A 24 7.96 -3.32 -10.21
C ILE A 24 7.35 -2.63 -11.43
N GLN A 25 6.62 -1.52 -11.26
CA GLN A 25 6.11 -0.75 -12.38
C GLN A 25 7.23 -0.05 -13.16
N GLY A 26 8.28 0.43 -12.46
CA GLY A 26 9.47 0.95 -13.11
C GLY A 26 10.20 -0.09 -13.96
N LEU A 27 10.24 -1.34 -13.52
CA LEU A 27 10.79 -2.46 -14.29
C LEU A 27 9.89 -2.85 -15.48
N ASP A 28 8.57 -2.83 -15.31
CA ASP A 28 7.62 -3.06 -16.40
C ASP A 28 7.73 -2.01 -17.51
N ASN A 29 7.96 -0.74 -17.15
CA ASN A 29 8.22 0.34 -18.10
C ASN A 29 9.53 0.12 -18.91
N LEU A 30 10.36 -0.84 -18.52
CA LEU A 30 11.57 -1.28 -19.21
C LEU A 30 11.39 -2.66 -19.89
N ASP A 31 10.15 -3.14 -20.05
CA ASP A 31 9.79 -4.44 -20.62
C ASP A 31 10.39 -5.64 -19.86
N LEU A 32 10.63 -5.50 -18.54
CA LEU A 32 11.19 -6.57 -17.70
C LEU A 32 10.13 -7.49 -17.06
N ASP A 33 8.85 -7.21 -17.29
CA ASP A 33 7.72 -8.10 -16.96
C ASP A 33 7.69 -8.56 -15.48
N ALA A 34 7.86 -7.59 -14.58
CA ALA A 34 7.97 -7.74 -13.13
C ALA A 34 6.63 -7.58 -12.39
N GLY A 35 5.72 -6.72 -12.88
CA GLY A 35 4.53 -6.28 -12.14
C GLY A 35 3.65 -7.43 -11.69
N HIS A 36 3.30 -8.35 -12.60
CA HIS A 36 2.43 -9.48 -12.30
C HIS A 36 3.13 -10.64 -11.54
N ARG A 37 4.45 -10.58 -11.32
CA ARG A 37 5.24 -11.68 -10.74
C ARG A 37 5.67 -11.44 -9.31
N HIS A 38 5.80 -10.18 -8.92
CA HIS A 38 6.55 -9.81 -7.72
C HIS A 38 5.68 -9.18 -6.63
N HIS A 39 4.38 -9.42 -6.57
CA HIS A 39 3.56 -8.90 -5.46
C HIS A 39 3.97 -9.50 -4.10
N LEU A 40 4.02 -8.66 -3.06
CA LEU A 40 4.43 -9.06 -1.70
C LEU A 40 3.27 -9.59 -0.84
N GLY A 41 2.01 -9.37 -1.26
CA GLY A 41 0.83 -9.70 -0.47
C GLY A 41 0.64 -8.80 0.76
N ILE A 42 1.21 -7.59 0.76
CA ILE A 42 1.09 -6.64 1.87
C ILE A 42 -0.34 -6.09 1.95
N MET A 43 -0.99 -5.80 0.83
CA MET A 43 -2.42 -5.46 0.79
C MET A 43 -3.29 -6.45 1.60
N ASP A 44 -3.08 -7.77 1.47
CA ASP A 44 -3.82 -8.80 2.24
C ASP A 44 -3.48 -8.78 3.74
N LEU A 45 -2.25 -8.38 4.09
CA LEU A 45 -1.86 -8.17 5.48
C LEU A 45 -2.57 -6.94 6.05
N VAL A 46 -2.60 -5.83 5.30
CA VAL A 46 -3.29 -4.60 5.69
C VAL A 46 -4.79 -4.84 5.87
N LYS A 47 -5.45 -5.52 4.92
CA LYS A 47 -6.87 -5.90 5.02
C LYS A 47 -7.19 -6.64 6.32
N ARG A 48 -6.34 -7.62 6.67
CA ARG A 48 -6.50 -8.41 7.91
C ARG A 48 -6.23 -7.61 9.16
N LEU A 49 -5.22 -6.74 9.14
CA LEU A 49 -4.94 -5.85 10.26
C LEU A 49 -6.10 -4.87 10.50
N MET A 50 -6.69 -4.31 9.44
CA MET A 50 -7.86 -3.43 9.51
C MET A 50 -9.18 -4.18 9.70
N GLU A 51 -9.16 -5.49 9.87
CA GLU A 51 -10.35 -6.32 10.12
C GLU A 51 -11.50 -6.09 9.14
N VAL A 52 -11.18 -5.75 7.88
CA VAL A 52 -12.15 -5.29 6.88
C VAL A 52 -13.23 -6.36 6.63
N PRO A 53 -14.52 -6.03 6.82
CA PRO A 53 -15.61 -6.96 6.56
C PRO A 53 -15.67 -7.41 5.11
N GLU A 54 -16.12 -8.64 4.86
CA GLU A 54 -16.26 -9.20 3.50
C GLU A 54 -17.11 -8.32 2.57
N HIS A 55 -18.13 -7.62 3.10
CA HIS A 55 -19.00 -6.76 2.29
C HIS A 55 -18.31 -5.45 1.84
N PHE A 56 -17.17 -5.08 2.43
CA PHE A 56 -16.34 -3.95 2.01
C PHE A 56 -15.10 -4.38 1.21
N GLU A 57 -14.99 -5.66 0.84
CA GLU A 57 -13.80 -6.18 0.16
C GLU A 57 -13.48 -5.49 -1.16
N ASN A 58 -14.50 -5.25 -1.99
CA ASN A 58 -14.31 -4.53 -3.25
C ASN A 58 -13.94 -3.07 -3.02
N ASP A 59 -14.62 -2.39 -2.08
CA ASP A 59 -14.33 -0.99 -1.75
C ASP A 59 -12.90 -0.82 -1.21
N PHE A 60 -12.43 -1.78 -0.41
CA PHE A 60 -11.05 -1.82 0.07
C PHE A 60 -10.07 -2.01 -1.07
N LEU A 61 -10.32 -2.98 -1.95
CA LEU A 61 -9.46 -3.26 -3.10
C LEU A 61 -9.35 -2.05 -4.02
N ASP A 62 -10.49 -1.46 -4.40
CA ASP A 62 -10.55 -0.31 -5.29
C ASP A 62 -9.84 0.91 -4.69
N THR A 63 -10.06 1.15 -3.39
CA THR A 63 -9.37 2.23 -2.66
C THR A 63 -7.86 1.99 -2.65
N TYR A 64 -7.42 0.82 -2.20
CA TYR A 64 -5.99 0.49 -2.08
C TYR A 64 -5.28 0.56 -3.43
N MET A 65 -5.86 -0.05 -4.47
CA MET A 65 -5.31 -0.04 -5.82
C MET A 65 -5.24 1.38 -6.41
N GLY A 66 -6.22 2.24 -6.13
CA GLY A 66 -6.19 3.63 -6.56
C GLY A 66 -4.99 4.41 -6.00
N TYR A 67 -4.52 4.09 -4.79
CA TYR A 67 -3.29 4.65 -4.24
C TYR A 67 -2.03 4.00 -4.80
N MET A 68 -2.07 2.70 -5.10
CA MET A 68 -0.96 2.01 -5.77
C MET A 68 -0.67 2.61 -7.15
N ASP A 69 -1.70 2.93 -7.94
CA ASP A 69 -1.54 3.55 -9.26
C ASP A 69 -0.90 4.95 -9.17
N ARG A 70 -1.13 5.68 -8.09
CA ARG A 70 -0.57 7.02 -7.84
C ARG A 70 0.88 7.00 -7.37
N CYS A 71 1.46 5.84 -7.03
CA CYS A 71 2.80 5.82 -6.44
C CYS A 71 3.89 6.36 -7.41
N LEU A 72 3.67 6.26 -8.72
CA LEU A 72 4.59 6.78 -9.74
C LEU A 72 4.57 8.31 -9.88
N ASP A 73 3.56 8.99 -9.32
CA ASP A 73 3.50 10.45 -9.29
C ASP A 73 4.48 11.07 -8.28
N TYR A 74 5.05 10.22 -7.41
CA TYR A 74 5.98 10.62 -6.35
C TYR A 74 7.43 10.28 -6.74
N PRO A 75 8.42 11.08 -6.32
CA PRO A 75 9.82 10.78 -6.59
C PRO A 75 10.28 9.45 -5.98
N ILE A 76 11.17 8.76 -6.69
CA ILE A 76 11.84 7.55 -6.17
C ILE A 76 12.95 7.97 -5.20
N SER A 77 12.94 7.38 -4.00
CA SER A 77 13.99 7.58 -3.01
C SER A 77 14.45 6.26 -2.37
N SER A 78 15.60 6.27 -1.71
CA SER A 78 16.18 5.06 -1.13
C SER A 78 15.35 4.48 0.02
N LEU A 79 14.73 5.34 0.83
CA LEU A 79 13.90 4.93 1.95
C LEU A 79 12.41 5.03 1.66
N GLY A 80 11.98 5.67 0.58
CA GLY A 80 10.56 5.93 0.28
C GLY A 80 9.98 7.05 1.14
N GLU A 81 10.78 8.03 1.55
CA GLU A 81 10.34 9.16 2.38
C GLU A 81 9.25 10.02 1.73
N GLU A 82 9.26 10.15 0.39
CA GLU A 82 8.26 10.95 -0.35
C GLU A 82 6.88 10.28 -0.38
N LEU A 83 6.83 8.95 -0.17
CA LEU A 83 5.59 8.18 -0.16
C LEU A 83 4.83 8.28 1.16
N TRP A 84 5.37 8.99 2.16
CA TRP A 84 4.74 9.02 3.48
C TRP A 84 3.32 9.56 3.42
N TYR A 85 3.15 10.71 2.77
CA TYR A 85 1.84 11.33 2.62
C TYR A 85 0.87 10.45 1.85
N LEU A 86 1.34 9.72 0.82
CA LEU A 86 0.49 8.82 0.06
C LEU A 86 0.04 7.62 0.88
N ALA A 87 0.92 7.08 1.73
CA ALA A 87 0.59 5.98 2.63
C ALA A 87 -0.40 6.42 3.72
N GLU A 88 -0.24 7.63 4.28
CA GLU A 88 -1.18 8.22 5.23
C GLU A 88 -2.55 8.47 4.56
N GLU A 89 -2.59 9.07 3.37
CA GLU A 89 -3.83 9.27 2.62
C GLU A 89 -4.53 7.94 2.32
N CYS A 90 -3.77 6.91 1.94
CA CYS A 90 -4.31 5.57 1.73
C CYS A 90 -4.93 5.02 3.02
N TYR A 91 -4.22 5.09 4.14
CA TYR A 91 -4.76 4.65 5.43
C TYR A 91 -6.04 5.41 5.83
N GLU A 92 -6.05 6.74 5.68
CA GLU A 92 -7.23 7.57 5.91
C GLU A 92 -8.41 7.21 5.00
N GLY A 93 -8.14 6.88 3.72
CA GLY A 93 -9.14 6.44 2.76
C GLY A 93 -9.73 5.07 3.10
N LEU A 94 -8.94 4.17 3.68
CA LEU A 94 -9.37 2.83 4.10
C LEU A 94 -10.05 2.82 5.46
N ARG A 95 -9.77 3.80 6.34
CA ARG A 95 -10.27 3.85 7.72
C ARG A 95 -11.79 3.72 7.86
N PRO A 96 -12.64 4.29 6.99
CA PRO A 96 -14.09 4.09 7.05
C PRO A 96 -14.54 2.64 6.82
N LEU A 97 -13.66 1.78 6.32
CA LEU A 97 -13.91 0.36 6.03
C LEU A 97 -13.40 -0.56 7.16
N ASP A 98 -12.69 0.00 8.15
CA ASP A 98 -12.26 -0.68 9.37
C ASP A 98 -13.46 -0.91 10.32
N VAL A 99 -13.38 -1.93 11.17
CA VAL A 99 -14.41 -2.30 12.16
C VAL A 99 -14.13 -1.71 13.55
N VAL A 100 -13.06 -0.92 13.73
CA VAL A 100 -12.73 -0.27 15.01
C VAL A 100 -13.51 1.02 15.25
#